data_AF-A0A560JC97-F1
#
_entry.id   AF-A0A560JC97-F1
#
_cell.length_a   1.000
_cell.length_b   1.000
_cell.length_c   1.000
_cell.angle_alpha   90.00
_cell.angle_beta   90.00
_cell.angle_gamma   90.00
#
_symmetry.space_group_name_H-M   'P 1'
#
loop_
_entity.id
_entity.type
_entity.pdbx_description
1 polymer ?
#
loop_
_entity_poly.entity_id
_entity_poly.type
_entity_poly.pdbx_seq_one_letter_code
_entity_poly.pdbx_strand_id
1 'polypeptide(L)'
;MPFALFTHAEQVAIRQVLNFQRTFAPSGSGPMTAPPAQELHIALDGSGITQIACATHPARGGNMSQAMQTAANSANGCHIIHNHPSQSSLSPDDWDVLAAHPRLQMTAVNSEGTTFRGRMLNTACLQQDPTYFQSRWDYVAGEFEKQITLWFSSSSTFDLGNFGTHNGWLIGRAIGKRLQAIGYADFECLPDGDNVIALRSPHAPMIERTLMTLCAQRII
;
A
#
# COMPACT_ATOMS: atom_id res chain seq x y z
N MET A 1 3.61 -15.36 -9.72
CA MET A 1 2.63 -15.58 -10.83
C MET A 1 1.69 -14.40 -10.83
N PRO A 2 1.18 -13.91 -11.98
CA PRO A 2 0.25 -12.78 -11.99
C PRO A 2 -0.96 -13.09 -11.10
N PHE A 3 -1.47 -12.09 -10.41
CA PHE A 3 -2.69 -12.24 -9.63
C PHE A 3 -3.86 -12.59 -10.55
N ALA A 4 -4.77 -13.43 -10.05
CA ALA A 4 -6.05 -13.61 -10.71
C ALA A 4 -6.86 -12.29 -10.66
N LEU A 5 -7.79 -12.15 -11.60
CA LEU A 5 -8.78 -11.07 -11.52
C LEU A 5 -9.53 -11.18 -10.20
N PHE A 6 -9.88 -10.02 -9.63
CA PHE A 6 -10.67 -9.98 -8.41
C PHE A 6 -12.00 -10.72 -8.59
N THR A 7 -12.33 -11.58 -7.64
CA THR A 7 -13.64 -12.23 -7.57
C THR A 7 -14.76 -11.19 -7.38
N HIS A 8 -16.01 -11.62 -7.52
CA HIS A 8 -17.14 -10.75 -7.20
C HIS A 8 -17.12 -10.26 -5.75
N ALA A 9 -16.80 -11.13 -4.79
CA ALA A 9 -16.75 -10.77 -3.38
C ALA A 9 -15.60 -9.81 -3.08
N GLU A 10 -14.43 -10.00 -3.69
CA GLU A 10 -13.31 -9.04 -3.59
C GLU A 10 -13.69 -7.67 -4.14
N GLN A 11 -14.36 -7.60 -5.29
CA GLN A 11 -14.84 -6.33 -5.86
C GLN A 11 -15.87 -5.64 -4.96
N VAL A 12 -16.75 -6.41 -4.30
CA VAL A 12 -17.69 -5.88 -3.31
C VAL A 12 -16.93 -5.30 -2.11
N ALA A 13 -15.97 -6.03 -1.56
CA ALA A 13 -15.14 -5.56 -0.45
C ALA A 13 -14.32 -4.31 -0.83
N ILE A 14 -13.70 -4.26 -2.02
CA ILE A 14 -12.96 -3.09 -2.53
C ILE A 14 -13.87 -1.86 -2.55
N ARG A 15 -15.10 -1.99 -3.08
CA ARG A 15 -16.08 -0.89 -3.07
C ARG A 15 -16.47 -0.46 -1.67
N GLN A 16 -16.62 -1.41 -0.74
CA GLN A 16 -16.96 -1.10 0.65
C GLN A 16 -15.84 -0.33 1.35
N VAL A 17 -14.59 -0.78 1.25
CA VAL A 17 -13.45 -0.07 1.85
C VAL A 17 -13.20 1.28 1.20
N LEU A 18 -13.43 1.42 -0.12
CA LEU A 18 -13.33 2.70 -0.83
C LEU A 18 -14.40 3.69 -0.36
N ASN A 19 -15.65 3.25 -0.23
CA ASN A 19 -16.72 4.10 0.28
C ASN A 19 -16.46 4.51 1.73
N PHE A 20 -15.92 3.60 2.54
CA PHE A 20 -15.49 3.89 3.90
C PHE A 20 -14.38 4.95 3.92
N GLN A 21 -13.30 4.75 3.14
CA GLN A 21 -12.21 5.71 2.99
C GLN A 21 -12.71 7.10 2.60
N ARG A 22 -13.57 7.20 1.59
CA ARG A 22 -14.12 8.49 1.12
C ARG A 22 -15.01 9.18 2.14
N THR A 23 -15.60 8.43 3.08
CA THR A 23 -16.35 9.01 4.21
C THR A 23 -15.44 9.73 5.20
N PHE A 24 -14.18 9.31 5.32
CA PHE A 24 -13.22 9.80 6.31
C PHE A 24 -12.00 10.52 5.71
N ALA A 25 -11.86 10.55 4.39
CA ALA A 25 -10.82 11.29 3.70
C ALA A 25 -11.12 12.80 3.80
N PRO A 26 -10.14 13.64 4.18
CA PRO A 26 -10.35 15.08 4.23
C PRO A 26 -10.72 15.61 2.85
N SER A 27 -11.95 16.12 2.70
CA SER A 27 -12.38 16.83 1.50
C SER A 27 -11.77 18.23 1.50
N GLY A 28 -10.67 18.41 0.78
CA GLY A 28 -10.15 19.73 0.40
C GLY A 28 -9.34 20.47 1.47
N SER A 29 -8.54 21.42 0.99
CA SER A 29 -7.57 22.26 1.69
C SER A 29 -8.21 23.32 2.60
N GLY A 30 -9.04 22.91 3.54
CA GLY A 30 -9.58 23.76 4.60
C GLY A 30 -9.16 23.24 5.98
N PRO A 31 -9.09 24.09 7.01
CA PRO A 31 -8.85 23.63 8.38
C PRO A 31 -10.12 22.95 8.88
N MET A 32 -10.30 21.68 8.53
CA MET A 32 -11.35 20.84 9.07
C MET A 32 -10.74 19.84 10.03
N THR A 33 -11.31 19.80 11.23
CA THR A 33 -11.29 18.68 12.16
C THR A 33 -11.83 17.43 11.44
N ALA A 34 -11.04 16.84 10.55
CA ALA A 34 -11.35 15.56 9.96
C ALA A 34 -11.43 14.52 11.09
N PRO A 35 -12.41 13.60 11.07
CA PRO A 35 -12.38 12.47 11.97
C PRO A 35 -11.01 11.79 11.87
N PRO A 36 -10.46 11.23 12.96
CA PRO A 36 -9.16 10.55 12.90
C PRO A 36 -9.21 9.51 11.79
N ALA A 37 -8.15 9.42 10.97
CA ALA A 37 -7.98 8.41 9.94
C ALA A 37 -8.45 7.04 10.42
N GLN A 38 -9.46 6.46 9.75
CA GLN A 38 -10.09 5.19 10.16
C GLN A 38 -9.76 4.11 9.14
N GLU A 39 -9.37 2.94 9.64
CA GLU A 39 -9.21 1.74 8.80
C GLU A 39 -10.41 0.80 8.97
N LEU A 40 -10.78 0.19 7.85
CA LEU A 40 -11.71 -0.91 7.72
C LEU A 40 -10.97 -2.05 7.02
N HIS A 41 -10.88 -3.20 7.69
CA HIS A 41 -10.32 -4.43 7.16
C HIS A 41 -11.46 -5.40 6.90
N ILE A 42 -11.53 -5.94 5.69
CA ILE A 42 -12.44 -7.03 5.33
C ILE A 42 -11.59 -8.21 4.92
N ALA A 43 -11.78 -9.35 5.60
CA ALA A 43 -11.08 -10.57 5.26
C ALA A 43 -12.04 -11.56 4.60
N LEU A 44 -11.57 -12.13 3.50
CA LEU A 44 -12.22 -13.20 2.76
C LEU A 44 -11.40 -14.50 2.91
N ASP A 45 -12.02 -15.65 2.72
CA ASP A 45 -11.31 -16.93 2.67
C ASP A 45 -10.21 -16.97 1.59
N GLY A 46 -9.37 -18.01 1.59
CA GLY A 46 -8.29 -18.16 0.61
C GLY A 46 -8.73 -18.31 -0.87
N SER A 47 -10.04 -18.44 -1.12
CA SER A 47 -10.59 -18.39 -2.48
C SER A 47 -11.10 -17.00 -2.87
N GLY A 48 -11.11 -16.06 -1.92
CA GLY A 48 -11.66 -14.72 -2.09
C GLY A 48 -13.18 -14.72 -2.28
N ILE A 49 -13.92 -15.71 -1.76
CA ILE A 49 -15.37 -15.85 -2.01
C ILE A 49 -16.19 -15.51 -0.76
N THR A 50 -15.84 -16.06 0.39
CA THR A 50 -16.62 -15.91 1.63
C THR A 50 -15.97 -14.90 2.55
N GLN A 51 -16.72 -13.91 3.03
CA GLN A 51 -16.25 -13.03 4.10
C GLN A 51 -16.16 -13.79 5.42
N ILE A 52 -14.97 -13.80 6.00
CA ILE A 52 -14.67 -14.49 7.26
C ILE A 52 -14.67 -13.54 8.46
N ALA A 53 -14.31 -12.27 8.24
CA ALA A 53 -14.20 -11.27 9.30
C ALA A 53 -14.25 -9.85 8.73
N CYS A 54 -14.67 -8.91 9.56
CA CYS A 54 -14.64 -7.48 9.30
C CYS A 54 -14.23 -6.77 10.58
N ALA A 55 -13.27 -5.85 10.50
CA ALA A 55 -12.78 -5.08 11.63
C ALA A 55 -12.68 -3.60 11.26
N THR A 56 -13.21 -2.73 12.10
CA THR A 56 -13.08 -1.27 11.99
C THR A 56 -12.20 -0.78 13.13
N HIS A 57 -11.37 0.24 12.87
CA HIS A 57 -10.46 0.85 13.85
C HIS A 57 -9.50 -0.14 14.51
N PRO A 58 -8.72 -0.90 13.72
CA PRO A 58 -7.59 -1.63 14.29
C PRO A 58 -6.66 -0.64 15.03
N ALA A 59 -6.15 -1.05 16.19
CA ALA A 59 -5.39 -0.14 17.07
C ALA A 59 -4.10 0.43 16.44
N ARG A 60 -3.63 -0.19 15.34
CA ARG A 60 -2.51 0.22 14.49
C ARG A 60 -2.75 -0.32 13.07
N GLY A 61 -2.09 0.28 12.08
CA GLY A 61 -2.01 -0.30 10.73
C GLY A 61 -1.51 -1.74 10.79
N GLY A 62 -2.07 -2.61 9.95
CA GLY A 62 -1.72 -4.03 9.94
C GLY A 62 -2.28 -4.89 11.10
N ASN A 63 -2.93 -4.31 12.12
CA ASN A 63 -3.52 -5.13 13.19
C ASN A 63 -4.74 -5.92 12.69
N MET A 64 -4.64 -7.24 12.77
CA MET A 64 -5.71 -8.17 12.40
C MET A 64 -6.56 -8.58 13.61
N SER A 65 -7.87 -8.74 13.41
CA SER A 65 -8.73 -9.39 14.42
C SER A 65 -8.33 -10.86 14.62
N GLN A 66 -8.74 -11.48 15.73
CA GLN A 66 -8.43 -12.89 16.01
C GLN A 66 -8.90 -13.83 14.89
N ALA A 67 -10.07 -13.56 14.30
CA ALA A 67 -10.61 -14.35 13.19
C ALA A 67 -9.75 -14.20 11.92
N MET A 68 -9.25 -13.00 11.64
CA MET A 68 -8.35 -12.73 10.51
C MET A 68 -7.01 -13.43 10.69
N GLN A 69 -6.40 -13.33 11.88
CA GLN A 69 -5.15 -14.04 12.21
C GLN A 69 -5.31 -15.55 12.07
N THR A 70 -6.43 -16.10 12.53
CA THR A 70 -6.73 -17.54 12.43
C THR A 70 -6.81 -17.98 10.97
N ALA A 71 -7.46 -17.19 10.12
CA ALA A 71 -7.59 -17.51 8.70
C ALA A 71 -6.27 -17.31 7.92
N ALA A 72 -5.50 -16.26 8.22
CA ALA A 72 -4.20 -15.99 7.62
C ALA A 72 -3.20 -17.13 7.87
N ASN A 73 -3.31 -17.79 9.03
CA ASN A 73 -2.50 -18.94 9.40
C ASN A 73 -3.08 -20.29 8.96
N SER A 74 -4.24 -20.31 8.30
CA SER A 74 -4.90 -21.55 7.90
C SER A 74 -4.20 -22.27 6.72
N ALA A 75 -4.64 -23.49 6.42
CA ALA A 75 -4.22 -24.25 5.24
C ALA A 75 -4.38 -23.46 3.93
N ASN A 76 -5.50 -22.73 3.83
CA ASN A 76 -5.92 -22.03 2.62
C ASN A 76 -5.53 -20.56 2.61
N GLY A 77 -5.08 -20.02 3.74
CA GLY A 77 -4.84 -18.58 3.90
C GLY A 77 -6.12 -17.75 3.84
N CYS A 78 -5.97 -16.46 3.63
CA CYS A 78 -7.08 -15.52 3.47
C CYS A 78 -6.64 -14.32 2.62
N HIS A 79 -7.62 -13.55 2.14
CA HIS A 79 -7.40 -12.30 1.44
C HIS A 79 -7.92 -11.15 2.31
N ILE A 80 -7.05 -10.23 2.72
CA ILE A 80 -7.44 -9.02 3.44
C ILE A 80 -7.51 -7.86 2.46
N ILE A 81 -8.61 -7.12 2.51
CA ILE A 81 -8.84 -5.91 1.74
C ILE A 81 -9.06 -4.78 2.75
N HIS A 82 -8.27 -3.71 2.66
CA HIS A 82 -8.40 -2.58 3.57
C HIS A 82 -8.23 -1.24 2.86
N ASN A 83 -8.74 -0.18 3.47
CA ASN A 83 -8.44 1.17 3.02
C ASN A 83 -7.13 1.70 3.61
N HIS A 84 -6.48 2.61 2.90
CA HIS A 84 -5.25 3.26 3.32
C HIS A 84 -5.48 4.77 3.56
N PRO A 85 -5.76 5.21 4.81
CA PRO A 85 -6.06 6.61 5.12
C PRO A 85 -4.99 7.60 4.68
N SER A 86 -3.72 7.18 4.71
CA SER A 86 -2.58 7.98 4.27
C SER A 86 -2.45 8.13 2.75
N GLN A 87 -3.42 7.60 1.98
CA GLN A 87 -3.43 7.59 0.51
C GLN A 87 -2.30 6.78 -0.14
N SER A 88 -1.49 6.09 0.67
CA SER A 88 -0.32 5.33 0.23
C SER A 88 -0.65 3.98 -0.40
N SER A 89 0.40 3.28 -0.82
CA SER A 89 0.38 1.86 -1.19
C SER A 89 0.39 0.97 0.06
N LEU A 90 0.72 -0.33 -0.07
CA LEU A 90 0.99 -1.20 1.09
C LEU A 90 2.08 -0.56 1.96
N SER A 91 1.74 -0.29 3.21
CA SER A 91 2.62 0.31 4.23
C SER A 91 3.70 -0.66 4.73
N PRO A 92 4.70 -0.16 5.48
CA PRO A 92 5.62 -1.04 6.19
C PRO A 92 4.91 -2.09 7.06
N ASP A 93 3.90 -1.67 7.84
CA ASP A 93 3.12 -2.57 8.69
C ASP A 93 2.40 -3.66 7.86
N ASP A 94 1.87 -3.31 6.69
CA ASP A 94 1.24 -4.29 5.78
C ASP A 94 2.25 -5.34 5.30
N TRP A 95 3.48 -4.91 4.96
CA TRP A 95 4.53 -5.83 4.55
C TRP A 95 5.04 -6.71 5.69
N ASP A 96 5.13 -6.18 6.91
CA ASP A 96 5.47 -6.96 8.11
C ASP A 96 4.41 -8.05 8.37
N VAL A 97 3.13 -7.71 8.25
CA VAL A 97 2.02 -8.67 8.36
C VAL A 97 2.10 -9.73 7.26
N LEU A 98 2.31 -9.33 6.01
CA LEU A 98 2.47 -10.26 4.90
C LEU A 98 3.69 -11.19 5.09
N ALA A 99 4.78 -10.71 5.70
CA ALA A 99 5.96 -11.51 6.01
C ALA A 99 5.74 -12.49 7.18
N ALA A 100 4.86 -12.15 8.13
CA ALA A 100 4.47 -13.03 9.22
C ALA A 100 3.47 -14.12 8.80
N HIS A 101 2.72 -13.91 7.71
CA HIS A 101 1.65 -14.81 7.26
C HIS A 101 1.83 -15.24 5.80
N PRO A 102 2.60 -16.32 5.51
CA PRO A 102 2.99 -16.70 4.14
C PRO A 102 1.86 -17.03 3.15
N ARG A 103 0.64 -17.27 3.65
CA ARG A 103 -0.55 -17.57 2.84
C ARG A 103 -1.54 -16.41 2.76
N LEU A 104 -1.19 -15.27 3.36
CA LEU A 104 -1.99 -14.07 3.30
C LEU A 104 -1.75 -13.34 1.97
N GLN A 105 -2.84 -12.88 1.37
CA GLN A 105 -2.83 -11.84 0.36
C GLN A 105 -3.45 -10.59 0.95
N MET A 106 -2.90 -9.42 0.64
CA MET A 106 -3.42 -8.15 1.12
C MET A 106 -3.64 -7.19 -0.04
N THR A 107 -4.73 -6.42 0.01
CA THR A 107 -5.07 -5.38 -0.96
C THR A 107 -5.39 -4.09 -0.22
N ALA A 108 -4.50 -3.11 -0.31
CA ALA A 108 -4.76 -1.75 0.16
C ALA A 108 -5.48 -0.94 -0.93
N VAL A 109 -6.42 -0.09 -0.53
CA VAL A 109 -7.23 0.76 -1.41
C VAL A 109 -7.17 2.22 -0.92
N ASN A 110 -6.77 3.16 -1.79
CA ASN A 110 -6.76 4.59 -1.43
C ASN A 110 -8.06 5.31 -1.87
N SER A 111 -8.22 6.61 -1.60
CA SER A 111 -9.48 7.33 -1.90
C SER A 111 -9.77 7.48 -3.39
N GLU A 112 -8.73 7.40 -4.22
CA GLU A 112 -8.86 7.41 -5.68
C GLU A 112 -9.44 6.10 -6.21
N GLY A 113 -9.47 5.04 -5.41
CA GLY A 113 -9.85 3.68 -5.83
C GLY A 113 -8.68 2.86 -6.37
N THR A 114 -7.45 3.39 -6.31
CA THR A 114 -6.26 2.63 -6.68
C THR A 114 -6.08 1.48 -5.71
N THR A 115 -5.83 0.30 -6.26
CA THR A 115 -5.56 -0.91 -5.48
C THR A 115 -4.08 -1.27 -5.52
N PHE A 116 -3.57 -1.74 -4.38
CA PHE A 116 -2.21 -2.21 -4.20
C PHE A 116 -2.26 -3.59 -3.56
N ARG A 117 -1.97 -4.61 -4.36
CA ARG A 117 -2.13 -6.00 -3.99
C ARG A 117 -0.78 -6.68 -3.85
N GLY A 118 -0.58 -7.38 -2.73
CA GLY A 118 0.69 -8.00 -2.38
C GLY A 118 0.51 -9.35 -1.69
N ARG A 119 1.50 -10.23 -1.87
CA ARG A 119 1.71 -11.45 -1.07
C ARG A 119 3.19 -11.81 -1.03
N MET A 120 3.64 -12.41 0.06
CA MET A 120 5.03 -12.88 0.16
C MET A 120 5.21 -14.26 -0.48
N LEU A 121 6.31 -14.42 -1.20
CA LEU A 121 6.76 -15.68 -1.79
C LEU A 121 7.91 -16.29 -0.99
N ASN A 122 8.74 -15.44 -0.39
CA ASN A 122 9.87 -15.84 0.43
C ASN A 122 10.07 -14.83 1.56
N THR A 123 10.18 -15.30 2.79
CA THR A 123 10.34 -14.47 4.00
C THR A 123 11.68 -14.71 4.70
N ALA A 124 12.54 -15.59 4.16
CA ALA A 124 13.74 -16.08 4.84
C ALA A 124 14.75 -14.98 5.20
N CYS A 125 14.84 -13.88 4.44
CA CYS A 125 15.73 -12.76 4.77
C CYS A 125 15.09 -11.68 5.65
N LEU A 126 13.76 -11.70 5.80
CA LEU A 126 12.97 -10.64 6.43
C LEU A 126 12.70 -10.93 7.91
N GLN A 127 12.67 -12.21 8.29
CA GLN A 127 12.35 -12.66 9.65
C GLN A 127 13.40 -12.28 10.72
N GLN A 128 14.52 -11.66 10.34
CA GLN A 128 15.61 -11.32 11.27
C GLN A 128 15.59 -9.86 11.75
N ASP A 129 14.79 -9.00 11.12
CA ASP A 129 14.74 -7.56 11.42
C ASP A 129 13.27 -7.08 11.43
N PRO A 130 12.65 -6.88 12.61
CA PRO A 130 11.27 -6.42 12.73
C PRO A 130 11.08 -4.95 12.30
N THR A 131 12.17 -4.26 11.95
CA THR A 131 12.14 -2.89 11.43
C THR A 131 12.52 -2.85 9.95
N TYR A 132 12.57 -4.01 9.28
CA TYR A 132 13.06 -4.12 7.92
C TYR A 132 12.29 -3.17 7.00
N PHE A 133 10.97 -3.33 6.88
CA PHE A 133 10.22 -2.52 5.94
C PHE A 133 10.19 -1.04 6.33
N GLN A 134 10.06 -0.73 7.62
CA GLN A 134 10.03 0.66 8.10
C GLN A 134 11.34 1.40 7.76
N SER A 135 12.49 0.81 8.08
CA SER A 135 13.79 1.45 7.82
C SER A 135 14.08 1.65 6.33
N ARG A 136 13.63 0.74 5.45
CA ARG A 136 13.79 0.88 4.00
C ARG A 136 12.82 1.91 3.44
N TRP A 137 11.60 1.97 3.97
CA TRP A 137 10.64 3.00 3.65
C TRP A 137 11.18 4.39 3.98
N ASP A 138 11.65 4.60 5.21
CA ASP A 138 12.17 5.88 5.68
C ASP A 138 13.37 6.35 4.85
N TYR A 139 14.27 5.42 4.49
CA TYR A 139 15.37 5.72 3.59
C TYR A 139 14.89 6.18 2.21
N VAL A 140 14.03 5.39 1.55
CA VAL A 140 13.57 5.71 0.19
C VAL A 140 12.77 7.02 0.20
N ALA A 141 11.90 7.21 1.19
CA ALA A 141 11.12 8.44 1.34
C ALA A 141 12.02 9.65 1.53
N GLY A 142 12.98 9.59 2.46
CA GLY A 142 13.88 10.71 2.76
C GLY A 142 14.81 11.06 1.59
N GLU A 143 15.37 10.07 0.89
CA GLU A 143 16.22 10.35 -0.28
C GLU A 143 15.41 10.85 -1.48
N PHE A 144 14.19 10.34 -1.67
CA PHE A 144 13.32 10.82 -2.72
C PHE A 144 12.86 12.26 -2.48
N GLU A 145 12.52 12.62 -1.25
CA GLU A 145 12.18 14.00 -0.86
C GLU A 145 13.34 14.97 -1.15
N LYS A 146 14.58 14.59 -0.80
CA LYS A 146 15.78 15.36 -1.17
C LYS A 146 15.89 15.55 -2.69
N GLN A 147 15.70 14.47 -3.45
CA GLN A 147 15.83 14.51 -4.91
C GLN A 147 14.77 15.39 -5.58
N ILE A 148 13.52 15.33 -5.11
CA ILE A 148 12.44 16.21 -5.57
C ILE A 148 12.79 17.66 -5.20
N THR A 149 13.22 17.91 -3.98
CA THR A 149 13.63 19.25 -3.53
C THR A 149 14.72 19.83 -4.44
N LEU A 150 15.69 19.02 -4.87
CA LEU A 150 16.73 19.45 -5.83
C LEU A 150 16.16 19.74 -7.23
N TRP A 151 15.28 18.90 -7.76
CA TRP A 151 14.66 19.13 -9.07
C TRP A 151 13.82 20.41 -9.12
N PHE A 152 13.18 20.74 -8.00
CA PHE A 152 12.15 21.77 -7.96
C PHE A 152 12.56 23.05 -7.23
N SER A 153 13.64 23.06 -6.43
CA SER A 153 14.27 24.29 -5.95
C SER A 153 14.85 25.15 -7.08
N SER A 154 15.08 24.55 -8.27
CA SER A 154 15.41 25.27 -9.50
C SER A 154 14.19 25.81 -10.27
N SER A 155 12.95 25.56 -9.82
CA SER A 155 11.72 26.06 -10.48
C SER A 155 10.76 26.70 -9.48
N SER A 156 10.40 27.97 -9.68
CA SER A 156 9.56 28.75 -8.76
C SER A 156 8.07 28.34 -8.70
N THR A 157 7.69 27.19 -9.26
CA THR A 157 6.28 26.84 -9.54
C THR A 157 5.82 25.51 -8.96
N PHE A 158 6.65 24.81 -8.18
CA PHE A 158 6.32 23.46 -7.69
C PHE A 158 6.13 23.43 -6.17
N ASP A 159 4.94 23.01 -5.75
CA ASP A 159 4.58 22.82 -4.35
C ASP A 159 4.96 21.41 -3.88
N LEU A 160 6.11 21.34 -3.21
CA LEU A 160 6.64 20.13 -2.55
C LEU A 160 5.65 19.52 -1.54
N GLY A 161 4.90 20.35 -0.82
CA GLY A 161 3.94 19.91 0.19
C GLY A 161 2.81 19.10 -0.45
N ASN A 162 2.34 19.56 -1.61
CA ASN A 162 1.30 18.90 -2.39
C ASN A 162 1.78 17.59 -3.03
N PHE A 163 3.04 17.52 -3.48
CA PHE A 163 3.59 16.29 -4.06
C PHE A 163 3.75 15.17 -3.03
N GLY A 164 4.27 15.48 -1.83
CA GLY A 164 4.41 14.49 -0.74
C GLY A 164 3.08 13.93 -0.25
N THR A 165 2.03 14.76 -0.19
CA THR A 165 0.68 14.33 0.20
C THR A 165 -0.04 13.49 -0.86
N HIS A 166 0.17 13.77 -2.14
CA HIS A 166 -0.60 13.11 -3.22
C HIS A 166 0.14 11.96 -3.92
N ASN A 167 1.46 11.84 -3.74
CA ASN A 167 2.27 10.84 -4.44
C ASN A 167 3.03 9.89 -3.49
N GLY A 168 2.76 9.91 -2.18
CA GLY A 168 3.38 8.99 -1.22
C GLY A 168 3.21 7.51 -1.59
N TRP A 169 2.13 7.17 -2.29
CA TRP A 169 1.89 5.83 -2.82
C TRP A 169 2.91 5.36 -3.87
N LEU A 170 3.61 6.28 -4.55
CA LEU A 170 4.68 5.92 -5.51
C LEU A 170 5.86 5.25 -4.81
N ILE A 171 6.16 5.65 -3.57
CA ILE A 171 7.22 5.04 -2.75
C ILE A 171 6.87 3.57 -2.48
N GLY A 172 5.69 3.31 -1.90
CA GLY A 172 5.26 1.95 -1.60
C GLY A 172 5.08 1.09 -2.85
N ARG A 173 4.62 1.68 -3.98
CA ARG A 173 4.60 1.02 -5.28
C ARG A 173 6.00 0.60 -5.74
N ALA A 174 7.01 1.46 -5.59
CA ALA A 174 8.38 1.15 -5.97
C ALA A 174 8.99 0.06 -5.09
N ILE A 175 8.70 0.07 -3.78
CA ILE A 175 9.10 -0.97 -2.82
C ILE A 175 8.48 -2.31 -3.24
N GLY A 176 7.16 -2.36 -3.47
CA GLY A 176 6.47 -3.57 -3.92
C GLY A 176 7.00 -4.11 -5.24
N LYS A 177 7.24 -3.23 -6.23
CA LYS A 177 7.88 -3.61 -7.50
C LYS A 177 9.30 -4.15 -7.31
N ARG A 178 10.07 -3.55 -6.41
CA ARG A 178 11.42 -4.04 -6.10
C ARG A 178 11.36 -5.43 -5.51
N LEU A 179 10.54 -5.66 -4.47
CA LEU A 179 10.33 -6.97 -3.85
C LEU A 179 9.90 -8.04 -4.87
N GLN A 180 9.05 -7.66 -5.83
CA GLN A 180 8.68 -8.52 -6.94
C GLN A 180 9.84 -8.84 -7.87
N ALA A 181 10.65 -7.85 -8.25
CA ALA A 181 11.77 -8.03 -9.15
C ALA A 181 12.87 -8.95 -8.57
N ILE A 182 13.02 -9.00 -7.25
CA ILE A 182 13.96 -9.90 -6.55
C ILE A 182 13.33 -11.24 -6.13
N GLY A 183 12.06 -11.48 -6.43
CA GLY A 183 11.39 -12.76 -6.17
C GLY A 183 10.91 -12.98 -4.73
N TYR A 184 10.83 -11.92 -3.92
CA TYR A 184 10.38 -12.01 -2.53
C TYR A 184 8.86 -11.89 -2.37
N ALA A 185 8.20 -11.17 -3.27
CA ALA A 185 6.77 -10.96 -3.24
C ALA A 185 6.15 -11.05 -4.65
N ASP A 186 4.86 -11.37 -4.75
CA ASP A 186 4.08 -10.93 -5.90
C ASP A 186 3.47 -9.56 -5.53
N PHE A 187 3.49 -8.60 -6.46
CA PHE A 187 2.94 -7.26 -6.28
C PHE A 187 2.20 -6.79 -7.54
N GLU A 188 1.08 -6.09 -7.35
CA GLU A 188 0.31 -5.47 -8.42
C GLU A 188 -0.26 -4.12 -7.94
N CYS A 189 -0.26 -3.14 -8.85
CA CYS A 189 -0.91 -1.86 -8.65
C CYS A 189 -1.87 -1.62 -9.83
N LEU A 190 -3.15 -1.43 -9.53
CA LEU A 190 -4.16 -1.03 -10.52
C LEU A 190 -4.56 0.42 -10.21
N PRO A 191 -4.00 1.40 -10.94
CA PRO A 191 -4.27 2.82 -10.72
C PRO A 191 -5.70 3.18 -11.13
N ASP A 192 -6.29 4.10 -10.38
CA ASP A 192 -7.61 4.68 -10.63
C ASP A 192 -7.60 6.17 -10.26
N GLY A 193 -8.63 6.92 -10.69
CA GLY A 193 -8.78 8.35 -10.41
C GLY A 193 -7.57 9.17 -10.83
N ASP A 194 -7.17 10.12 -9.98
CA ASP A 194 -6.06 11.02 -10.26
C ASP A 194 -4.69 10.31 -10.31
N ASN A 195 -4.57 9.10 -9.74
CA ASN A 195 -3.34 8.32 -9.83
C ASN A 195 -3.05 7.84 -11.25
N VAL A 196 -4.08 7.65 -12.09
CA VAL A 196 -3.89 7.37 -13.52
C VAL A 196 -3.26 8.57 -14.22
N ILE A 197 -3.67 9.78 -13.85
CA ILE A 197 -3.16 11.03 -14.42
C ILE A 197 -1.71 11.24 -13.95
N ALA A 198 -1.42 11.02 -12.68
CA ALA A 198 -0.07 11.11 -12.11
C ALA A 198 0.93 10.21 -12.85
N LEU A 199 0.54 8.97 -13.20
CA LEU A 199 1.39 8.05 -13.96
C LEU A 199 1.60 8.43 -15.43
N ARG A 200 0.73 9.29 -15.98
CA ARG A 200 0.86 9.83 -17.35
C ARG A 200 1.64 11.14 -17.39
N SER A 201 2.00 11.70 -16.24
CA SER A 201 2.82 12.91 -16.16
C SER A 201 4.14 12.73 -16.92
N PRO A 202 4.64 13.76 -17.65
CA PRO A 202 5.96 13.72 -18.27
C PRO A 202 7.10 13.45 -17.28
N HIS A 203 6.90 13.74 -15.99
CA HIS A 203 7.87 13.48 -14.94
C HIS A 203 7.84 12.04 -14.41
N ALA A 204 6.77 11.28 -14.68
CA ALA A 204 6.59 9.94 -14.13
C ALA A 204 7.74 8.96 -14.45
N PRO A 205 8.29 8.92 -15.69
CA PRO A 205 9.43 8.04 -15.98
C PRO A 205 10.70 8.38 -15.17
N MET A 206 10.94 9.66 -14.92
CA MET A 206 12.07 10.13 -14.11
C MET A 206 11.87 9.75 -12.64
N ILE A 207 10.68 10.00 -12.09
CA ILE A 207 10.31 9.62 -10.72
C ILE A 207 10.45 8.10 -10.53
N GLU A 208 9.91 7.30 -11.43
CA GLU A 208 9.98 5.85 -11.36
C GLU A 208 11.43 5.35 -11.39
N ARG A 209 12.26 5.89 -12.28
CA ARG A 209 13.69 5.54 -12.35
C ARG A 209 14.42 5.86 -11.05
N THR A 210 14.20 7.03 -10.48
CA THR A 210 14.81 7.44 -9.20
C THR A 210 14.38 6.50 -8.08
N LEU A 211 13.08 6.27 -7.90
CA LEU A 211 12.57 5.40 -6.85
C LEU A 211 13.08 3.96 -6.99
N MET A 212 13.11 3.41 -8.21
CA MET A 212 13.65 2.07 -8.45
C MET A 212 15.15 2.00 -8.13
N THR A 213 15.91 3.06 -8.41
CA THR A 213 17.34 3.14 -8.07
C THR A 213 17.55 3.16 -6.55
N LEU A 214 16.79 4.00 -5.82
CA LEU A 214 16.84 4.07 -4.36
C LEU A 214 16.45 2.73 -3.72
N CYS A 215 15.39 2.09 -4.24
CA CYS A 215 14.96 0.77 -3.77
C CYS A 215 16.04 -0.29 -4.00
N ALA A 216 16.71 -0.29 -5.16
CA ALA A 216 17.77 -1.25 -5.47
C ALA A 216 19.00 -1.11 -4.56
N GLN A 217 19.23 0.07 -3.96
CA GLN A 217 20.35 0.31 -3.04
C GLN A 217 20.12 -0.26 -1.63
N ARG A 218 18.86 -0.46 -1.22
CA ARG A 218 18.52 -0.81 0.18
C ARG A 218 17.61 -2.02 0.38
N ILE A 219 16.97 -2.51 -0.68
CA ILE A 219 16.09 -3.69 -0.63
C ILE A 219 16.78 -4.85 -1.34
N ILE A 220 16.99 -5.93 -0.56
CA ILE A 220 17.80 -7.11 -0.89
C ILE A 220 16.91 -8.26 -1.32
#